data_AF-A0A0H2X1X1-F1
#
_entry.id   AF-A0A0H2X1X1-F1
#
_cell.length_a   1.000
_cell.length_b   1.000
_cell.length_c   1.000
_cell.angle_alpha   90.00
_cell.angle_beta   90.00
_cell.angle_gamma   90.00
#
_symmetry.space_group_name_H-M   'P 1'
#
loop_
_entity.id
_entity.type
_entity.pdbx_description
1 polymer ?
#
loop_
_entity_poly.entity_id
_entity_poly.type
_entity_poly.pdbx_seq_one_letter_code
_entity_poly.pdbx_strand_id
1 'polypeptide(L)' 'MFKHKHPFGGAFLPEELLAPIQNLKAEWEILKTQQSFLSELDCILKNYAGRQTPLTEVKNFA' A
#
# COMPACT_ATOMS: atom_id res chain seq x y z
N MET A 1 21.15 -2.75 -7.28
CA MET A 1 20.41 -1.77 -8.12
C MET A 1 18.98 -2.26 -8.30
N PHE A 2 17.97 -1.47 -7.91
CA PHE A 2 16.57 -1.89 -7.92
C PHE A 2 16.13 -2.20 -9.36
N LYS A 3 15.93 -3.48 -9.69
CA LYS A 3 15.50 -3.88 -11.03
C LYS A 3 13.99 -3.62 -11.15
N HIS A 4 13.63 -2.48 -11.73
CA HIS A 4 12.25 -2.14 -12.01
C HIS A 4 11.78 -2.91 -13.26
N LYS A 5 10.61 -3.57 -13.18
CA LYS A 5 10.09 -4.43 -14.26
C LYS A 5 9.42 -3.66 -15.41
N HIS A 6 9.02 -2.42 -15.18
CA HIS A 6 8.30 -1.59 -16.16
C HIS A 6 9.16 -0.38 -16.58
N PRO A 7 8.89 0.23 -17.75
CA PRO A 7 9.65 1.38 -18.24
C PRO A 7 9.55 2.64 -17.36
N PHE A 8 8.61 2.68 -16.42
CA PHE A 8 8.38 3.83 -15.53
C PHE A 8 8.38 3.39 -14.08
N GLY A 9 8.90 4.21 -13.16
CA GLY A 9 9.08 3.89 -11.75
C GLY A 9 10.54 3.65 -11.39
N GLY A 10 10.80 3.09 -10.19
CA GLY A 10 12.15 2.89 -9.66
C GLY A 10 12.44 3.78 -8.45
N ALA A 11 13.72 3.95 -8.13
CA ALA A 11 14.19 4.74 -6.99
C ALA A 11 15.19 5.80 -7.48
N PHE A 12 14.68 7.02 -7.72
CA PHE A 12 15.48 8.19 -8.13
C PHE A 12 15.62 9.13 -6.93
N LEU A 13 16.49 8.74 -6.00
CA LEU A 13 16.63 9.39 -4.70
C LEU A 13 18.10 9.59 -4.36
N PRO A 14 18.44 10.62 -3.54
CA PRO A 14 19.80 10.83 -3.02
C PRO A 14 20.32 9.62 -2.26
N GLU A 15 21.64 9.48 -2.19
CA GLU A 15 22.31 8.33 -1.55
C GLU A 15 21.89 8.17 -0.09
N GLU A 16 21.69 9.28 0.62
CA GLU A 16 21.28 9.33 2.02
C GLU A 16 19.92 8.65 2.26
N LEU A 17 19.07 8.56 1.24
CA LEU A 17 17.75 7.93 1.32
C LEU A 17 17.75 6.46 0.92
N LEU A 18 18.86 5.90 0.43
CA LEU A 18 18.91 4.50 0.02
C LEU A 18 18.65 3.55 1.19
N ALA A 19 19.37 3.73 2.30
CA ALA A 19 19.25 2.89 3.49
C ALA A 19 17.83 2.92 4.12
N PRO A 20 17.23 4.08 4.42
CA PRO A 20 15.88 4.10 5.01
C PRO A 20 14.81 3.49 4.09
N ILE A 21 14.91 3.66 2.77
CA ILE A 21 13.97 3.08 1.82
C ILE A 21 14.12 1.55 1.74
N GLN A 22 15.35 1.03 1.82
CA GLN A 22 15.58 -0.42 1.88
C GLN A 22 14.99 -1.02 3.16
N ASN A 23 15.18 -0.37 4.30
CA ASN A 23 14.61 -0.81 5.57
C ASN A 23 13.08 -0.80 5.54
N LEU A 24 12.47 0.30 5.09
CA LEU A 24 11.02 0.40 4.92
C LEU A 24 10.47 -0.72 4.03
N LYS A 25 11.15 -1.00 2.91
CA LYS A 25 10.76 -2.07 2.01
C LYS A 25 10.84 -3.44 2.69
N ALA A 26 11.91 -3.73 3.43
CA ALA A 26 12.09 -5.01 4.12
C ALA A 26 10.98 -5.24 5.16
N GLU A 27 10.70 -4.23 6.00
CA GLU A 27 9.63 -4.30 7.00
C GLU A 27 8.25 -4.44 6.35
N TRP A 28 7.99 -3.70 5.27
CA TRP A 28 6.73 -3.81 4.53
C TRP A 28 6.49 -5.22 3.98
N GLU A 29 7.52 -5.88 3.44
CA GLU A 29 7.40 -7.24 2.90
C GLU A 29 6.96 -8.25 3.97
N ILE A 30 7.33 -8.02 5.23
CA ILE A 30 6.90 -8.83 6.38
C ILE A 30 5.46 -8.44 6.77
N LEU A 31 5.24 -7.17 7.10
CA LEU A 31 3.97 -6.66 7.64
C LEU A 31 2.78 -6.90 6.70
N LYS A 32 2.97 -6.79 5.38
CA LYS A 32 1.90 -6.99 4.40
C LYS A 32 1.30 -8.40 4.41
N THR A 33 1.99 -9.39 5.00
CA THR A 33 1.50 -10.77 5.16
C THR A 33 1.21 -11.13 6.62
N GLN A 34 1.55 -10.27 7.56
CA GLN A 34 1.38 -10.51 8.99
C GLN A 34 -0.09 -10.36 9.39
N GLN A 35 -0.69 -11.43 9.92
CA GLN A 35 -2.12 -11.45 10.24
C GLN A 35 -2.53 -10.39 11.25
N SER A 36 -1.71 -10.10 12.27
CA SER A 36 -2.04 -9.07 13.27
C SER A 36 -2.13 -7.68 12.65
N PHE A 37 -1.21 -7.34 11.74
CA PHE A 37 -1.23 -6.06 11.01
C PHE A 37 -2.46 -5.96 10.11
N LEU A 38 -2.76 -7.03 9.36
CA LEU A 38 -3.93 -7.07 8.47
C LEU A 38 -5.25 -6.96 9.25
N SER A 39 -5.36 -7.61 10.41
CA SER A 39 -6.55 -7.55 11.26
C SER A 39 -6.75 -6.16 11.87
N GLU A 40 -5.69 -5.48 12.28
CA GLU A 40 -5.76 -4.11 12.78
C GLU A 40 -6.18 -3.14 11.67
N LEU A 41 -5.56 -3.27 10.49
CA LEU A 41 -5.90 -2.46 9.32
C LEU A 41 -7.36 -2.64 8.92
N ASP A 42 -7.86 -3.88 8.88
CA ASP A 42 -9.27 -4.17 8.58
C ASP A 42 -10.21 -3.55 9.62
N CYS A 43 -9.86 -3.64 10.92
CA CYS A 43 -10.61 -3.02 11.99
C CYS A 43 -10.74 -1.50 11.82
N ILE A 44 -9.64 -0.81 11.50
CA ILE A 44 -9.64 0.65 11.24
C ILE A 44 -10.47 0.96 10.00
N LEU A 45 -10.26 0.23 8.91
CA LEU A 45 -11.00 0.45 7.67
C LEU A 45 -12.50 0.30 7.88
N LYS A 46 -12.93 -0.71 8.64
CA LYS A 46 -14.34 -0.99 8.93
C LYS A 46 -14.94 0.00 9.92
N ASN A 47 -14.30 0.19 11.07
CA ASN A 47 -14.92 0.85 12.22
C ASN A 47 -14.60 2.35 12.32
N TYR A 48 -13.58 2.82 11.59
CA TYR A 48 -13.20 4.24 11.57
C TYR A 48 -13.40 4.86 10.19
N ALA A 49 -12.85 4.24 9.13
CA ALA A 49 -12.96 4.77 7.78
C ALA A 49 -14.31 4.47 7.08
N GLY A 50 -15.15 3.60 7.67
CA GLY A 50 -16.49 3.28 7.17
C GLY A 50 -16.53 2.37 5.95
N ARG A 51 -15.53 1.51 5.75
CA ARG A 51 -15.54 0.50 4.69
C ARG A 51 -16.47 -0.68 5.05
N GLN A 52 -17.05 -1.38 4.08
CA GLN A 52 -16.94 -1.15 2.62
C GLN A 52 -17.81 0.02 2.15
N THR A 53 -17.31 0.72 1.12
CA THR A 53 -18.04 1.82 0.47
C THR A 53 -19.10 1.27 -0.46
N PRO A 54 -20.35 1.77 -0.44
CA PRO A 54 -21.40 1.30 -1.34
C PRO A 54 -21.04 1.60 -2.80
N LEU A 55 -21.29 0.65 -3.69
CA LEU A 55 -21.22 0.86 -5.13
C LEU A 55 -22.63 1.24 -5.62
N THR A 56 -22.79 2.47 -6.13
CA THR A 56 -24.10 2.99 -6.56
C THR A 56 -24.25 2.91 -8.06
N GLU A 57 -25.29 2.21 -8.53
CA GLU A 57 -25.67 2.18 -9.95
C GLU A 57 -26.32 3.52 -10.35
N VAL A 58 -25.90 4.10 -11.48
CA VAL A 58 -26.41 5.39 -11.96
C VAL A 58 -27.25 5.22 -13.23
N LYS A 59 -28.50 4.78 -13.05
CA LYS A 59 -29.40 4.34 -14.14
C LYS A 59 -29.71 5.37 -15.22
N ASN A 60 -29.59 6.66 -14.91
CA ASN A 60 -29.95 7.77 -15.81
C ASN A 60 -28.76 8.31 -16.61
N PHE A 61 -27.56 7.76 -16.44
CA PHE A 61 -26.33 8.15 -17.14
C PHE A 61 -25.77 7.02 -18.03
N ALA A 62 -26.63 6.07 -18.39
CA ALA A 62 -26.32 5.00 -19.35
C ALA A 62 -26.62 5.44 -20.79
#